data_AF-A0A1D9BBI8-F1
#
_entry.id   AF-A0A1D9BBI8-F1
#
_cell.length_a   1.000
_cell.length_b   1.000
_cell.length_c   1.000
_cell.angle_alpha   90.00
_cell.angle_beta   90.00
_cell.angle_gamma   90.00
#
_symmetry.space_group_name_H-M   'P 1'
#
loop_
_entity.id
_entity.type
_entity.pdbx_description
1 polymer ?
#
loop_
_entity_poly.entity_id
_entity_poly.type
_entity_poly.pdbx_seq_one_letter_code
_entity_poly.pdbx_strand_id
1 'polypeptide(L)'
;MEVLSVRTRDAGLGSDVASGVFAVAKWRVIDAKPIASIPVQVAVPPLAPQAPPLPFRFLGRLVEEGKVTIFLQNKEQSVVVRVGDTIDEQYKVESLDDGILTLRYLPLNQVQTLDVGSQS
;
A
#
# COMPACT_ATOMS: atom_id res chain seq x y z
N MET A 1 11.19 41.09 -40.58
CA MET A 1 10.93 42.53 -40.39
C MET A 1 9.53 42.65 -39.81
N GLU A 2 9.36 43.61 -38.89
CA GLU A 2 8.14 43.89 -38.11
C GLU A 2 7.79 42.84 -37.06
N VAL A 3 8.04 43.06 -35.76
CA VAL A 3 7.84 44.20 -34.83
C VAL A 3 6.39 44.49 -34.51
N LEU A 4 6.19 44.72 -33.20
CA LEU A 4 5.09 45.48 -32.61
C LEU A 4 3.74 44.74 -32.63
N SER A 5 2.88 44.83 -31.62
CA SER A 5 2.88 45.52 -30.34
C SER A 5 1.54 45.08 -29.71
N VAL A 6 1.50 44.58 -28.48
CA VAL A 6 1.14 45.35 -27.28
C VAL A 6 -0.38 45.57 -27.09
N ARG A 7 -0.78 45.42 -25.82
CA ARG A 7 -1.95 45.98 -25.09
C ARG A 7 -3.34 45.72 -25.71
N THR A 8 -4.30 45.18 -24.97
CA THR A 8 -4.82 45.79 -23.75
C THR A 8 -5.73 44.78 -23.04
N ARG A 9 -5.57 44.75 -21.71
CA ARG A 9 -6.54 44.23 -20.74
C ARG A 9 -7.62 45.29 -20.56
N ASP A 10 -8.89 44.98 -20.76
CA ASP A 10 -9.95 45.43 -19.83
C ASP A 10 -11.29 44.73 -20.05
N ALA A 11 -11.98 44.54 -18.91
CA ALA A 11 -13.40 44.31 -18.69
C ALA A 11 -14.08 43.15 -19.44
N GLY A 12 -14.76 42.22 -18.79
CA GLY A 12 -15.38 42.27 -17.48
C GLY A 12 -16.72 41.55 -17.59
N LEU A 13 -17.05 40.80 -16.53
CA LEU A 13 -18.38 40.34 -16.14
C LEU A 13 -18.99 39.19 -16.96
N GLY A 14 -19.42 38.16 -16.23
CA GLY A 14 -20.43 37.23 -16.68
C GLY A 14 -20.01 35.77 -16.62
N SER A 15 -20.25 35.16 -15.45
CA SER A 15 -20.32 33.72 -15.22
C SER A 15 -21.05 32.97 -16.34
N ASP A 16 -20.47 31.84 -16.79
CA ASP A 16 -20.99 30.46 -16.62
C ASP A 16 -22.23 30.18 -17.52
N VAL A 17 -22.26 29.24 -18.48
CA VAL A 17 -21.88 27.83 -18.49
C VAL A 17 -21.97 27.33 -19.94
N ALA A 18 -21.11 26.40 -20.33
CA ALA A 18 -21.50 25.29 -21.20
C ALA A 18 -20.42 24.20 -21.12
N SER A 19 -20.74 23.13 -20.41
CA SER A 19 -19.98 21.88 -20.47
C SER A 19 -20.33 21.11 -21.75
N GLY A 20 -19.28 20.58 -22.38
CA GLY A 20 -19.34 19.57 -23.42
C GLY A 20 -18.43 19.97 -24.59
N VAL A 21 -17.43 19.20 -25.00
CA VAL A 21 -17.39 17.74 -25.06
C VAL A 21 -15.91 17.30 -25.28
N PHE A 22 -15.59 16.03 -24.94
CA PHE A 22 -14.44 15.21 -25.38
C PHE A 22 -13.15 15.26 -24.53
N ALA A 23 -12.75 14.14 -23.90
CA ALA A 23 -11.70 13.25 -24.42
C ALA A 23 -11.12 12.29 -23.35
N VAL A 24 -10.82 11.08 -23.80
CA VAL A 24 -10.25 9.96 -23.05
C VAL A 24 -8.71 10.02 -22.99
N ALA A 25 -8.19 9.66 -21.81
CA ALA A 25 -6.86 9.18 -21.44
C ALA A 25 -5.61 9.98 -21.85
N LYS A 26 -4.86 10.42 -20.83
CA LYS A 26 -3.39 10.31 -20.70
C LYS A 26 -2.95 10.85 -19.35
N TRP A 27 -2.28 10.02 -18.56
CA TRP A 27 -1.74 10.39 -17.25
C TRP A 27 -0.60 11.40 -17.42
N ARG A 28 -0.69 12.54 -16.74
CA ARG A 28 0.45 13.28 -16.20
C ARG A 28 0.05 14.14 -15.00
N VAL A 29 0.82 13.92 -13.93
CA VAL A 29 1.15 14.76 -12.77
C VAL A 29 0.55 16.17 -12.76
N ILE A 30 -0.25 16.49 -11.73
CA ILE A 30 -0.23 17.81 -11.09
C ILE A 30 -0.41 17.66 -9.58
N ASP A 31 0.67 17.97 -8.88
CA ASP A 31 0.76 18.84 -7.70
C ASP A 31 -0.50 19.07 -6.85
N ALA A 32 -0.38 18.70 -5.58
CA ALA A 32 -1.34 18.98 -4.52
C ALA A 32 -1.48 20.49 -4.22
N LYS A 33 -2.72 21.03 -4.22
CA LYS A 33 -3.23 22.06 -3.28
C LYS A 33 -4.66 22.55 -3.63
N PRO A 34 -5.40 23.18 -2.69
CA PRO A 34 -5.98 22.66 -1.46
C PRO A 34 -7.53 22.70 -1.55
N ILE A 35 -8.23 21.63 -1.16
CA ILE A 35 -9.70 21.72 -1.05
C ILE A 35 -10.03 22.46 0.24
N ALA A 36 -10.55 23.68 0.10
CA ALA A 36 -11.16 24.43 1.19
C ALA A 36 -12.30 23.61 1.81
N SER A 37 -12.24 23.49 3.13
CA SER A 37 -12.98 22.54 3.95
C SER A 37 -14.49 22.81 3.95
N ILE A 38 -15.24 21.92 3.31
CA ILE A 38 -16.58 21.62 3.80
C ILE A 38 -16.35 20.80 5.08
N PRO A 39 -16.82 21.18 6.28
CA PRO A 39 -16.83 20.26 7.40
C PRO A 39 -17.96 19.26 7.15
N VAL A 40 -17.86 18.48 6.07
CA VAL A 40 -18.35 17.12 6.14
C VAL A 40 -17.49 16.52 7.22
N GLN A 41 -18.05 16.41 8.42
CA GLN A 41 -17.61 15.39 9.36
C GLN A 41 -17.81 14.10 8.59
N VAL A 42 -16.82 13.74 7.77
CA VAL A 42 -16.59 12.39 7.33
C VAL A 42 -16.46 11.68 8.66
N ALA A 43 -17.55 11.06 9.09
CA ALA A 43 -17.52 10.13 10.19
C ALA A 43 -16.41 9.18 9.79
N VAL A 44 -15.23 9.35 10.42
CA VAL A 44 -14.09 8.50 10.12
C VAL A 44 -14.65 7.12 10.41
N PRO A 45 -14.75 6.22 9.42
CA PRO A 45 -15.13 4.86 9.74
C PRO A 45 -14.15 4.43 10.84
N PRO A 46 -14.63 3.83 11.93
CA PRO A 46 -13.75 3.43 13.02
C PRO A 46 -12.59 2.69 12.37
N LEU A 47 -11.36 3.18 12.60
CA LEU A 47 -10.16 2.58 12.04
C LEU A 47 -10.26 1.09 12.40
N ALA A 48 -10.51 0.25 11.39
CA ALA A 48 -10.61 -1.17 11.62
C ALA A 48 -9.35 -1.57 12.39
N PRO A 49 -9.47 -2.43 13.42
CA PRO A 49 -8.33 -2.82 14.24
C PRO A 49 -7.21 -3.25 13.31
N GLN A 50 -6.20 -2.39 13.20
CA GLN A 50 -5.13 -2.58 12.24
C GLN A 50 -4.21 -3.61 12.86
N ALA A 51 -4.00 -4.75 12.17
CA ALA A 51 -3.09 -5.75 12.69
C ALA A 51 -1.75 -5.09 13.04
N PRO A 52 -1.13 -5.54 14.15
CA PRO A 52 0.13 -4.97 14.59
C PRO A 52 1.18 -5.03 13.48
N PRO A 53 2.15 -4.10 13.48
CA PRO A 53 3.31 -4.22 12.60
C PRO A 53 3.94 -5.58 12.82
N LEU A 54 4.24 -6.27 11.71
CA LEU A 54 4.70 -7.65 11.74
C LEU A 54 5.96 -7.78 12.63
N PRO A 55 5.91 -8.54 13.74
CA PRO A 55 7.03 -8.62 14.69
C PRO A 55 8.14 -9.57 14.22
N PHE A 56 8.00 -10.13 13.01
CA PHE A 56 8.92 -11.08 12.43
C PHE A 56 9.93 -10.40 11.52
N ARG A 57 11.20 -10.71 11.74
CA ARG A 57 12.29 -10.40 10.81
C ARG A 57 12.70 -11.68 10.10
N PHE A 58 12.78 -11.63 8.78
CA PHE A 58 13.32 -12.74 8.00
C PHE A 58 14.83 -12.87 8.21
N LEU A 59 15.29 -14.08 8.55
CA LEU A 59 16.71 -14.39 8.72
C LEU A 59 17.27 -15.16 7.53
N GLY A 60 16.45 -16.00 6.88
CA GLY A 60 16.86 -16.85 5.78
C GLY A 60 15.85 -17.93 5.48
N ARG A 61 16.06 -18.63 4.37
CA ARG A 61 15.29 -19.83 4.00
C ARG A 61 16.23 -20.95 3.60
N LEU A 62 15.88 -22.18 3.95
CA LEU A 62 16.57 -23.40 3.53
C LEU A 62 15.61 -24.25 2.71
N VAL A 63 16.09 -24.79 1.61
CA VAL A 63 15.34 -25.77 0.82
C VAL A 63 16.05 -27.11 0.95
N GLU A 64 15.39 -28.08 1.57
CA GLU A 64 15.94 -29.42 1.82
C GLU A 64 14.94 -30.47 1.32
N GLU A 65 15.35 -31.34 0.41
CA GLU A 65 14.48 -32.40 -0.16
C GLU A 65 13.14 -31.87 -0.73
N GLY A 66 13.14 -30.66 -1.29
CA GLY A 66 11.92 -29.99 -1.80
C GLY A 66 11.03 -29.37 -0.73
N LYS A 67 11.44 -29.39 0.54
CA LYS A 67 10.75 -28.73 1.65
C LYS A 67 11.41 -27.39 1.94
N VAL A 68 10.62 -26.32 1.93
CA VAL A 68 11.10 -24.99 2.28
C VAL A 68 10.92 -24.74 3.75
N THR A 69 12.00 -24.37 4.41
CA THR A 69 12.07 -24.01 5.83
C THR A 69 12.45 -22.55 5.95
N ILE A 70 11.65 -21.77 6.66
CA ILE A 70 11.84 -20.33 6.82
C ILE A 70 12.34 -20.07 8.24
N PHE A 71 13.44 -19.33 8.35
CA PHE A 71 14.00 -18.85 9.61
C PHE A 71 13.53 -17.43 9.83
N LEU A 72 12.76 -17.22 10.89
CA LEU A 72 12.23 -15.92 11.29
C LEU A 72 12.74 -15.59 12.70
N GLN A 73 12.90 -14.31 12.99
CA GLN A 73 13.16 -13.80 14.32
C GLN A 73 11.92 -13.06 14.81
N ASN A 74 11.30 -13.52 15.89
CA ASN A 74 10.23 -12.84 16.59
C ASN A 74 10.80 -12.12 17.82
N LYS A 75 10.97 -10.79 17.74
CA LYS A 75 11.64 -9.98 18.77
C LYS A 75 13.05 -10.51 19.09
N GLU A 76 13.18 -11.36 20.10
CA GLU A 76 14.45 -11.94 20.59
C GLU A 76 14.53 -13.46 20.38
N GLN A 77 13.46 -14.08 19.88
CA GLN A 77 13.36 -15.53 19.68
C GLN A 77 13.52 -15.88 18.21
N SER A 78 14.40 -16.83 17.89
CA SER A 78 14.48 -17.42 16.55
C SER A 78 13.47 -18.56 16.43
N VAL A 79 12.61 -18.48 15.42
CA VAL A 79 11.59 -19.49 15.11
C VAL A 79 11.81 -20.05 13.71
N VAL A 80 11.59 -21.34 13.57
CA VAL A 80 11.75 -22.07 12.31
C VAL A 80 10.39 -22.57 11.89
N VAL A 81 9.92 -22.17 10.72
CA VAL A 81 8.54 -22.38 10.30
C VAL A 81 8.47 -22.94 8.89
N ARG A 82 7.37 -23.63 8.61
CA ARG A 82 7.03 -24.18 7.30
C ARG A 82 5.62 -23.75 6.91
N VAL A 83 5.26 -23.92 5.65
CA VAL A 83 3.88 -23.70 5.20
C VAL A 83 2.95 -24.63 5.99
N GLY A 84 1.89 -24.06 6.58
CA GLY A 84 0.95 -24.76 7.46
C GLY A 84 1.29 -24.71 8.95
N ASP A 85 2.50 -24.28 9.31
CA ASP A 85 2.95 -24.18 10.70
C ASP A 85 2.32 -23.00 11.44
N THR A 86 2.29 -23.04 12.77
CA THR A 86 1.68 -22.00 13.61
C THR A 86 2.67 -21.48 14.64
N ILE A 87 2.92 -20.18 14.61
CA ILE A 87 3.86 -19.45 15.46
C ILE A 87 3.09 -18.87 16.64
N ASP A 88 3.50 -19.27 17.85
CA ASP A 88 3.00 -18.71 19.12
C ASP A 88 1.47 -18.79 19.30
N GLU A 89 0.79 -19.68 18.55
CA GLU A 89 -0.68 -19.75 18.47
C GLU A 89 -1.37 -18.44 18.03
N GLN A 90 -0.59 -17.49 17.51
CA GLN A 90 -1.05 -16.17 17.08
C GLN A 90 -0.97 -16.00 15.56
N TYR A 91 -0.02 -16.66 14.90
CA TYR A 91 0.19 -16.55 13.46
C TYR A 91 0.26 -17.91 12.81
N LYS A 92 -0.46 -18.12 11.73
CA LYS A 92 -0.38 -19.33 10.92
C LYS A 92 0.29 -19.01 9.59
N VAL A 93 1.26 -19.82 9.19
CA VAL A 93 1.86 -19.70 7.86
C VAL A 93 0.90 -20.33 6.85
N GLU A 94 0.32 -19.53 5.97
CA GLU A 94 -0.63 -20.01 4.96
C GLU A 94 0.08 -20.49 3.70
N SER A 95 1.03 -19.72 3.18
CA SER A 95 1.69 -20.01 1.89
C SER A 95 3.03 -19.27 1.79
N LEU A 96 3.87 -19.70 0.87
CA LEU A 96 5.14 -19.04 0.51
C LEU A 96 5.28 -19.09 -1.00
N ASP A 97 5.12 -17.94 -1.65
CA ASP A 97 5.08 -17.81 -3.11
C ASP A 97 5.92 -16.63 -3.55
N ASP A 98 6.78 -16.83 -4.56
CA ASP A 98 7.62 -15.77 -5.15
C ASP A 98 8.51 -15.01 -4.13
N GLY A 99 8.87 -15.65 -3.01
CA GLY A 99 9.59 -14.98 -1.92
C GLY A 99 8.70 -14.10 -1.04
N ILE A 100 7.38 -14.23 -1.15
CA ILE A 100 6.38 -13.61 -0.27
C ILE A 100 5.80 -14.68 0.65
N LEU A 101 6.06 -14.56 1.94
CA LEU A 101 5.48 -15.39 2.97
C LEU A 101 4.12 -14.82 3.38
N THR A 102 3.08 -15.62 3.26
CA THR A 102 1.72 -15.25 3.68
C THR A 102 1.45 -15.82 5.07
N LEU A 103 1.21 -14.94 6.04
CA LEU A 103 0.88 -15.28 7.41
C LEU A 103 -0.53 -14.81 7.75
N ARG A 104 -1.32 -15.64 8.41
CA ARG A 104 -2.62 -15.29 8.96
C ARG A 104 -2.50 -15.06 10.45
N TYR A 105 -2.82 -13.86 10.90
CA TYR A 105 -2.97 -13.54 12.30
C TYR A 105 -4.30 -14.08 12.81
N LEU A 106 -4.25 -15.10 13.67
CA LEU A 106 -5.40 -15.84 14.16
C LEU A 106 -6.37 -14.99 14.99
N PRO A 107 -5.93 -14.09 15.90
CA PRO A 107 -6.85 -13.31 16.74
C PRO A 107 -7.78 -12.35 15.98
N LEU A 108 -7.31 -11.77 14.86
CA LEU A 108 -8.12 -10.90 13.99
C LEU A 108 -8.51 -11.58 12.66
N ASN A 109 -8.11 -12.83 12.47
CA ASN A 109 -8.20 -13.57 11.20
C ASN A 109 -7.68 -12.77 9.98
N GLN A 110 -6.65 -11.94 10.18
CA GLN A 110 -6.13 -11.02 9.17
C GLN A 110 -4.92 -11.62 8.45
N VAL A 111 -4.87 -11.49 7.13
CA VAL A 111 -3.71 -11.89 6.31
C VAL A 111 -2.65 -10.79 6.31
N GLN A 112 -1.40 -11.19 6.47
CA GLN A 112 -0.21 -10.35 6.44
C GLN A 112 0.82 -10.99 5.52
N THR A 113 1.43 -10.20 4.65
CA THR A 113 2.50 -10.65 3.76
C THR A 113 3.84 -10.14 4.25
N LEU A 114 4.82 -11.03 4.32
CA LEU A 114 6.21 -10.71 4.60
C LEU A 114 7.04 -11.00 3.37
N ASP A 115 7.71 -9.99 2.84
CA ASP A 115 8.75 -10.21 1.84
C ASP A 115 9.93 -10.90 2.51
N VAL A 116 10.20 -12.12 2.06
CA VAL A 116 11.34 -12.94 2.49
C VAL A 116 12.42 -13.02 1.41
N GLY A 117 12.28 -12.22 0.35
CA GLY A 117 13.21 -12.14 -0.76
C GLY A 117 13.43 -13.45 -1.53
N SER A 118 13.63 -13.32 -2.83
CA SER A 118 14.50 -14.22 -3.57
C SER A 118 15.93 -13.72 -3.32
N GLN A 119 16.66 -14.35 -2.40
CA GLN A 119 18.07 -14.01 -2.11
C GLN A 119 18.84 -13.77 -3.42
N SER A 120 19.28 -12.53 -3.63
CA SER A 120 20.11 -12.11 -4.76
C SER A 120 21.52 -12.66 -4.68
#